data_AF-A0A5P3VPS7-F1
#
_entry.id   AF-A0A5P3VPS7-F1
#
_cell.length_a   1.000
_cell.length_b   1.000
_cell.length_c   1.000
_cell.angle_alpha   90.00
_cell.angle_beta   90.00
_cell.angle_gamma   90.00
#
_symmetry.space_group_name_H-M   'P 1'
#
loop_
_entity.id
_entity.type
_entity.pdbx_description
1 polymer ?
#
loop_
_entity_poly.entity_id
_entity_poly.type
_entity_poly.pdbx_seq_one_letter_code
_entity_poly.pdbx_strand_id
1 'polypeptide(L)' 'MKVALESLRRDFSFVLHEVDVDSDAGLEDRFGELVPVLMPGPPEALDSGAVQLCHYFVDDGAVREWLAAHGGARASR' A
#
# COMPACT_ATOMS: atom_id res chain seq x y z
N MET A 1 6.38 3.02 8.02
CA MET A 1 5.61 3.08 6.77
C MET A 1 4.48 4.12 6.78
N LYS A 2 3.42 3.97 7.61
CA LYS A 2 2.24 4.86 7.59
C LYS A 2 2.54 6.37 7.60
N VAL A 3 3.41 6.81 8.50
CA VAL A 3 3.80 8.24 8.62
C VAL A 3 4.38 8.78 7.32
N ALA A 4 5.17 7.99 6.59
CA ALA A 4 5.72 8.40 5.30
C ALA A 4 4.62 8.53 4.24
N LEU A 5 3.65 7.62 4.21
CA LEU A 5 2.51 7.68 3.30
C LEU A 5 1.62 8.91 3.54
N GLU A 6 1.43 9.35 4.78
CA GLU A 6 0.63 10.55 5.10
C GLU A 6 1.12 11.80 4.36
N SER A 7 2.43 11.94 4.14
CA SER A 7 3.00 13.05 3.37
C SER A 7 2.51 13.10 1.91
N LEU A 8 2.14 11.95 1.34
CA LEU A 8 1.65 11.85 -0.04
C LEU A 8 0.19 12.32 -0.18
N ARG A 9 -0.58 12.41 0.92
CA ARG A 9 -1.99 12.85 0.89
C ARG A 9 -2.19 14.30 0.46
N ARG A 10 -1.11 15.10 0.45
CA ARG A 10 -1.11 16.45 -0.11
C ARG A 10 -1.37 16.42 -1.62
N ASP A 11 -0.69 15.51 -2.32
CA ASP A 11 -0.68 15.43 -3.79
C ASP A 11 -1.70 14.41 -4.30
N PHE A 12 -1.99 13.38 -3.49
CA PHE A 12 -2.85 12.26 -3.86
C PHE A 12 -4.01 12.07 -2.88
N SER A 13 -5.13 11.56 -3.39
CA SER A 13 -6.27 11.08 -2.61
C SER A 13 -6.28 9.56 -2.61
N PHE A 14 -6.06 8.95 -1.44
CA PHE A 14 -6.11 7.51 -1.26
C PHE A 14 -6.59 7.15 0.15
N VAL A 15 -7.02 5.90 0.31
CA VAL A 15 -7.34 5.28 1.60
C VAL A 15 -6.25 4.29 1.94
N LEU A 16 -5.77 4.31 3.19
CA LEU A 16 -4.84 3.32 3.71
C LEU A 16 -5.63 2.32 4.55
N HIS A 17 -5.59 1.05 4.15
CA HIS A 17 -6.11 -0.06 4.94
C HIS A 17 -4.96 -0.71 5.69
N GLU A 18 -5.18 -0.98 6.96
CA GLU A 18 -4.25 -1.77 7.78
C GLU A 18 -4.84 -3.16 7.95
N VAL A 19 -4.02 -4.17 7.66
CA VAL A 19 -4.38 -5.57 7.79
C VAL A 19 -3.37 -6.19 8.74
N ASP A 20 -3.89 -6.82 9.78
CA ASP A 20 -3.09 -7.62 10.70
C ASP A 20 -2.88 -9.00 10.08
N VAL A 21 -1.62 -9.34 9.77
CA VAL A 21 -1.29 -10.60 9.09
C VAL A 21 -1.42 -11.79 10.04
N ASP A 22 -1.26 -11.58 11.35
CA ASP A 22 -1.35 -12.64 12.37
C ASP A 22 -2.81 -13.11 12.57
N SER A 23 -3.77 -12.35 12.06
CA SER A 23 -5.20 -12.65 12.14
C SER A 23 -5.69 -13.58 11.02
N ASP A 24 -4.89 -13.87 9.99
CA ASP A 24 -5.23 -14.76 8.88
C ASP A 24 -4.06 -15.67 8.50
N ALA A 25 -4.25 -16.99 8.57
CA ALA A 25 -3.18 -17.95 8.34
C ALA A 25 -2.58 -17.90 6.92
N GLY A 26 -3.36 -17.49 5.91
CA GLY A 26 -2.84 -17.31 4.55
C GLY A 26 -1.98 -16.06 4.42
N LEU A 27 -2.35 -14.98 5.11
CA LEU A 27 -1.54 -13.77 5.20
C LEU A 27 -0.27 -14.00 6.03
N GLU A 28 -0.35 -14.72 7.14
CA GLU A 28 0.79 -15.10 7.97
C GLU A 28 1.78 -15.97 7.17
N ASP A 29 1.32 -16.99 6.44
CA ASP A 29 2.17 -17.83 5.59
C ASP A 29 2.84 -17.03 4.45
N ARG A 30 2.10 -16.08 3.87
CA ARG A 30 2.59 -15.27 2.74
C ARG A 30 3.56 -14.17 3.17
N PHE A 31 3.28 -13.49 4.28
CA PHE A 31 4.00 -12.28 4.68
C PHE A 31 4.86 -12.48 5.93
N GLY A 32 4.37 -13.20 6.94
CA GLY A 32 5.09 -13.46 8.19
C GLY A 32 5.86 -12.25 8.72
N GLU A 33 7.17 -12.41 8.92
CA GLU A 33 8.06 -11.35 9.43
C GLU A 33 8.45 -10.27 8.39
N LEU A 34 7.91 -10.31 7.16
CA LEU A 34 8.17 -9.31 6.11
C LEU A 34 7.42 -7.98 6.38
N VAL A 35 6.60 -7.92 7.43
CA VAL A 35 5.83 -6.74 7.80
C VAL A 35 6.69 -5.55 8.26
N PRO A 36 6.29 -4.30 7.97
CA PRO A 36 5.13 -3.90 7.19
C PRO A 36 5.34 -4.07 5.68
N VAL A 37 4.32 -4.56 4.99
CA VAL A 37 4.25 -4.68 3.52
C VAL A 37 3.20 -3.73 2.97
N LEU A 38 3.51 -3.02 1.89
CA LEU A 38 2.54 -2.17 1.19
C LEU A 38 2.07 -2.84 -0.10
N MET A 39 0.77 -3.10 -0.18
CA MET A 39 0.11 -3.70 -1.34
C MET A 39 -0.78 -2.67 -2.03
N PRO A 40 -0.92 -2.73 -3.37
CA PRO A 40 -1.86 -1.88 -4.09
C PRO A 40 -3.29 -2.42 -3.99
N GLY A 41 -4.27 -1.51 -4.00
CA GLY A 41 -5.69 -1.87 -3.96
C GLY A 41 -6.23 -2.17 -2.55
N PRO A 42 -7.49 -2.58 -2.45
CA PRO A 42 -8.15 -2.85 -1.19
C PRO A 42 -7.80 -4.25 -0.65
N PRO A 43 -8.00 -4.54 0.65
CA PRO A 43 -7.64 -5.82 1.26
C PRO A 43 -8.22 -7.06 0.56
N GLU A 44 -9.43 -6.98 0.02
CA GLU A 44 -10.06 -8.07 -0.73
C GLU A 44 -9.33 -8.45 -2.04
N ALA A 45 -8.45 -7.58 -2.54
CA ALA A 45 -7.68 -7.80 -3.75
C ALA A 45 -6.27 -8.37 -3.48
N LEU A 46 -5.91 -8.63 -2.22
CA LEU A 46 -4.57 -9.14 -1.87
C LEU A 46 -4.20 -10.42 -2.62
N ASP A 47 -5.17 -11.29 -2.86
CA ASP A 47 -4.98 -12.57 -3.58
C ASP A 47 -5.11 -12.46 -5.10
N SER A 48 -5.40 -11.26 -5.64
CA SER A 48 -5.66 -11.05 -7.06
C SER A 48 -4.40 -10.99 -7.94
N GLY A 49 -3.26 -11.51 -7.46
CA GLY A 49 -1.97 -11.44 -8.17
C GLY A 49 -1.34 -10.05 -8.21
N ALA A 50 -1.83 -9.12 -7.38
CA ALA A 50 -1.25 -7.79 -7.22
C ALA A 50 0.20 -7.87 -6.72
N VAL A 51 1.10 -7.09 -7.32
CA VAL A 51 2.51 -7.03 -6.92
C VAL A 51 2.68 -6.01 -5.80
N GLN A 52 3.40 -6.42 -4.76
CA GLN A 52 3.81 -5.57 -3.64
C GLN A 52 4.54 -4.31 -4.12
N LEU A 53 4.20 -3.16 -3.54
CA LEU A 53 4.88 -1.88 -3.83
C LEU A 53 6.20 -1.76 -3.07
N CYS A 54 6.20 -2.05 -1.76
CA CYS A 54 7.42 -2.05 -0.94
C CYS A 54 7.24 -2.83 0.38
N HIS A 55 8.31 -3.08 1.12
CA HIS A 55 8.29 -3.62 2.50
C HIS A 55 9.32 -2.88 3.37
N TYR A 56 9.10 -2.92 4.68
CA TYR A 56 9.87 -2.26 5.75
C TYR A 56 9.89 -0.72 5.66
N PHE A 57 10.22 -0.15 4.50
CA PHE A 57 10.29 1.27 4.22
C PHE A 57 9.40 1.64 3.03
N VAL A 58 8.98 2.90 2.97
CA VAL A 58 8.24 3.40 1.80
C VAL A 58 9.21 3.66 0.67
N ASP A 59 8.90 3.11 -0.50
CA ASP A 59 9.48 3.57 -1.76
C ASP A 59 8.57 4.66 -2.32
N ASP A 60 8.91 5.93 -2.06
CA ASP A 60 8.10 7.07 -2.48
C ASP A 60 7.94 7.12 -4.02
N GLY A 61 8.94 6.65 -4.78
CA GLY A 61 8.89 6.61 -6.23
C GLY A 61 7.84 5.62 -6.72
N ALA A 62 7.98 4.36 -6.31
CA ALA A 62 7.06 3.29 -6.71
C ALA A 62 5.61 3.59 -6.30
N VAL A 63 5.40 4.14 -5.09
CA VAL A 63 4.05 4.49 -4.60
C VAL A 63 3.45 5.64 -5.41
N ARG A 64 4.23 6.70 -5.70
CA ARG A 64 3.75 7.83 -6.51
C ARG A 64 3.43 7.41 -7.94
N GLU A 65 4.27 6.59 -8.56
CA GLU A 65 4.03 6.05 -9.89
C GLU A 65 2.72 5.25 -9.94
N TRP A 66 2.51 4.36 -8.96
CA TRP A 66 1.29 3.59 -8.88
C TRP A 66 0.05 4.48 -8.67
N LEU A 67 0.09 5.42 -7.74
CA LEU A 67 -1.03 6.34 -7.45
C LEU A 67 -1.37 7.23 -8.66
N ALA A 68 -0.37 7.70 -9.41
CA ALA A 68 -0.57 8.49 -10.61
C ALA A 68 -1.25 7.67 -11.73
N ALA A 69 -0.85 6.41 -11.91
CA ALA A 69 -1.42 5.53 -12.91
C ALA A 69 -2.88 5.11 -12.61
N HIS A 70 -3.27 5.09 -11.34
CA HIS A 70 -4.58 4.57 -10.89
C HIS A 70 -5.55 5.65 -10.41
N GLY A 71 -5.31 6.92 -10.79
CA GLY A 71 -6.28 8.02 -10.61
C GLY A 71 -6.25 8.69 -9.23
N GLY A 72 -5.20 8.50 -8.45
CA GLY A 72 -5.06 9.10 -7.11
C GLY A 72 -4.71 10.59 -7.13
N ALA A 73 -4.32 11.19 -8.25
CA ALA A 73 -3.84 12.58 -8.27
C ALA A 73 -4.95 13.59 -7.90
N ARG A 74 -4.67 14.49 -6.97
CA ARG A 74 -5.57 15.63 -6.71
C ARG A 74 -5.33 16.69 -7.78
N ALA A 75 -6.36 17.03 -8.56
CA ALA A 75 -6.29 18.17 -9.46
C ALA A 75 -6.05 19.45 -8.64
N SER A 76 -4.93 20.13 -8.88
CA SER A 76 -4.69 21.48 -8.36
C SER A 76 -5.75 22.41 -8.96
N ARG A 77 -6.50 23.12 -8.11
CA ARG A 77 -7.35 24.24 -8.53
C ARG A 77 -6.53 25.49 -8.69
#